data_AF-A0A357F7Y0-F1
#
_entry.id   AF-A0A357F7Y0-F1
#
_cell.length_a   1.000
_cell.length_b   1.000
_cell.length_c   1.000
_cell.angle_alpha   90.00
_cell.angle_beta   90.00
_cell.angle_gamma   90.00
#
_symmetry.space_group_name_H-M   'P 1'
#
loop_
_entity.id
_entity.type
_entity.pdbx_description
1 polymer ?
#
loop_
_entity_poly.entity_id
_entity_poly.type
_entity_poly.pdbx_seq_one_letter_code
_entity_poly.pdbx_strand_id
1 'polypeptide(L)'
;MVLLLFASAFLGLGIALIYYLKVSRIPLTQGIENTEEAEKLTKIHGAIARGAMAFLKAEYKYMVYFMAGFGILIALLIDDPHTPDVNEGLYTAISFLLGCVISILSGFIGMRIATIGNARTTTAAKNSIADAFYVA
;
A
#
# COMPACT_ATOMS: atom_id res chain seq x y z
N MET A 1 20.49 1.45 -20.87
CA MET A 1 19.27 2.18 -20.42
C MET A 1 18.27 1.25 -19.73
N VAL A 2 17.72 0.24 -20.42
CA VAL A 2 16.73 -0.69 -19.85
C VAL A 2 17.22 -1.42 -18.58
N LEU A 3 18.47 -1.90 -18.57
CA LEU A 3 19.08 -2.52 -17.39
C LEU A 3 19.09 -1.59 -16.15
N LEU A 4 19.35 -0.30 -16.37
CA LEU A 4 19.43 0.69 -15.29
C LEU A 4 18.05 1.00 -14.71
N LEU A 5 17.00 1.01 -15.54
CA LEU A 5 15.61 1.15 -15.08
C LEU A 5 15.23 0.01 -14.14
N PHE A 6 15.45 -1.25 -14.57
CA PHE A 6 15.16 -2.40 -13.73
C PHE A 6 16.01 -2.44 -12.46
N ALA A 7 17.31 -2.16 -12.57
CA ALA A 7 18.20 -2.13 -11.41
C ALA A 7 17.74 -1.11 -10.36
N SER A 8 17.38 0.11 -10.78
CA SER A 8 16.91 1.16 -9.88
C SER A 8 15.57 0.80 -9.21
N ALA A 9 14.63 0.18 -9.95
CA ALA A 9 13.35 -0.27 -9.41
C ALA A 9 13.53 -1.37 -8.34
N PHE A 10 14.36 -2.39 -8.62
CA PHE A 10 14.63 -3.45 -7.64
C PHE A 10 15.37 -2.94 -6.40
N LEU A 11 16.30 -2.00 -6.58
CA LEU A 11 17.00 -1.36 -5.47
C LEU A 11 16.02 -0.59 -4.58
N GLY A 12 15.08 0.16 -5.17
CA GLY A 12 14.03 0.86 -4.42
C GLY A 12 13.15 -0.09 -3.61
N LEU A 13 12.68 -1.19 -4.22
CA LEU A 13 11.91 -2.23 -3.53
C LEU A 13 12.72 -2.90 -2.41
N GLY A 14 14.01 -3.14 -2.63
CA GLY A 14 14.92 -3.70 -1.63
C GLY A 14 15.08 -2.79 -0.41
N ILE A 15 15.30 -1.49 -0.62
CA ILE A 15 15.39 -0.51 0.47
C ILE A 15 14.06 -0.43 1.24
N ALA A 16 12.94 -0.36 0.53
CA ALA A 16 11.61 -0.35 1.16
C ALA A 16 11.40 -1.59 2.05
N LEU A 17 11.82 -2.77 1.57
CA LEU A 17 11.75 -4.01 2.35
C LEU A 17 12.64 -3.95 3.60
N ILE A 18 13.84 -3.40 3.50
CA ILE A 18 14.75 -3.24 4.66
C ILE A 18 14.10 -2.36 5.74
N TYR A 19 13.54 -1.20 5.37
CA TYR A 19 12.87 -0.33 6.33
C TYR A 19 11.62 -0.98 6.93
N TYR A 20 10.82 -1.66 6.11
CA TYR A 20 9.70 -2.45 6.60
C TYR A 20 10.13 -3.50 7.63
N LEU A 21 11.19 -4.26 7.34
CA LEU A 21 11.71 -5.27 8.27
C LEU A 21 12.26 -4.64 9.55
N LYS A 22 12.94 -3.49 9.46
CA LYS A 22 13.46 -2.76 10.62
C LYS A 22 12.34 -2.33 11.57
N VAL A 23 11.27 -1.73 11.02
CA VAL A 23 10.12 -1.27 11.82
C VAL A 23 9.32 -2.46 12.34
N SER A 24 9.02 -3.47 11.51
CA SER A 24 8.21 -4.62 11.93
C SER A 24 8.85 -5.47 13.04
N ARG A 25 10.18 -5.47 13.15
CA ARG A 25 10.94 -6.14 14.23
C ARG A 25 10.85 -5.43 15.59
N ILE A 26 10.42 -4.17 15.65
CA ILE A 26 10.23 -3.46 16.91
C ILE A 26 9.07 -4.13 17.66
N PRO A 27 9.26 -4.56 18.92
CA PRO A 27 8.20 -5.19 19.70
C PRO A 27 7.07 -4.19 19.98
N LEU A 28 5.84 -4.63 19.78
CA LEU A 28 4.62 -3.81 19.94
C LEU A 28 4.41 -3.24 21.34
N THR A 29 5.01 -3.85 22.37
CA THR A 29 4.88 -3.48 23.77
C THR A 29 6.22 -3.06 24.38
N GLN A 30 7.14 -2.54 23.57
CA GLN A 30 8.46 -2.09 24.04
C GLN A 30 8.32 -1.04 25.13
N GLY A 31 9.02 -1.20 26.26
CA GLY A 31 9.01 -0.22 27.35
C GLY A 31 7.67 -0.13 28.09
N ILE A 32 6.84 -1.18 28.02
CA ILE A 32 5.61 -1.30 28.82
C ILE A 32 5.79 -2.42 29.84
N GLU A 33 5.91 -2.04 31.11
CA GLU A 33 5.99 -2.98 32.24
C GLU A 33 4.61 -3.40 32.73
N ASN A 34 3.60 -2.52 32.61
CA ASN A 34 2.23 -2.81 33.02
C ASN A 34 1.50 -3.63 31.95
N THR A 35 1.15 -4.86 32.30
CA THR A 35 0.38 -5.79 31.44
C THR A 35 -0.94 -5.18 30.94
N GLU A 36 -1.65 -4.41 31.76
CA GLU A 36 -2.93 -3.81 31.38
C GLU A 36 -2.77 -2.75 30.27
N GLU A 37 -1.71 -1.94 30.34
CA GLU A 37 -1.36 -0.95 29.32
C GLU A 37 -0.95 -1.64 28.00
N ALA A 38 -0.19 -2.73 28.09
CA ALA A 38 0.25 -3.53 26.95
C ALA A 38 -0.93 -4.19 26.22
N GLU A 39 -1.89 -4.75 26.98
CA GLU A 39 -3.12 -5.32 26.42
C GLU A 39 -3.99 -4.25 25.76
N LYS A 40 -4.16 -3.10 26.41
CA LYS A 40 -4.93 -1.98 25.85
C LYS A 40 -4.34 -1.48 24.53
N LEU A 41 -3.02 -1.28 24.46
CA LEU A 41 -2.33 -0.87 23.23
C LEU A 41 -2.54 -1.90 22.12
N THR A 42 -2.33 -3.18 22.42
CA THR A 42 -2.51 -4.29 21.46
C THR A 42 -3.95 -4.36 20.94
N LYS A 43 -4.94 -4.15 21.81
CA LYS A 43 -6.35 -4.10 21.46
C LYS A 43 -6.67 -2.95 20.50
N ILE A 44 -6.16 -1.74 20.78
CA ILE A 44 -6.36 -0.55 19.94
C ILE A 44 -5.69 -0.75 18.57
N HIS A 45 -4.42 -1.15 18.55
CA HIS A 45 -3.69 -1.46 17.32
C HIS A 45 -4.44 -2.49 16.46
N GLY A 46 -4.89 -3.59 17.08
CA GLY A 46 -5.63 -4.64 16.39
C GLY A 46 -6.99 -4.15 15.86
N ALA A 47 -7.68 -3.28 16.60
CA ALA A 47 -8.94 -2.69 16.14
C ALA A 47 -8.74 -1.79 14.91
N ILE A 48 -7.70 -0.95 14.93
CA ILE A 48 -7.35 -0.08 13.79
C ILE A 48 -6.98 -0.92 12.58
N ALA A 49 -6.09 -1.91 12.74
CA ALA A 49 -5.67 -2.77 11.64
C ALA A 49 -6.84 -3.53 11.01
N ARG A 50 -7.76 -4.06 11.82
CA ARG A 50 -8.98 -4.73 11.31
C ARG A 50 -9.91 -3.76 10.61
N GLY A 51 -10.16 -2.58 11.18
CA GLY A 51 -11.04 -1.57 10.59
C GLY A 51 -10.51 -1.05 9.25
N ALA A 52 -9.21 -0.75 9.19
CA ALA A 52 -8.53 -0.29 7.99
C ALA A 52 -8.62 -1.33 6.86
N MET A 53 -8.35 -2.61 7.17
CA MET A 53 -8.44 -3.69 6.19
C MET A 53 -9.88 -3.96 5.73
N ALA A 54 -10.87 -3.79 6.63
CA ALA A 54 -12.28 -3.90 6.27
C ALA A 54 -12.71 -2.77 5.32
N PHE A 55 -12.26 -1.54 5.60
CA PHE A 55 -12.52 -0.38 4.73
C PHE A 55 -11.92 -0.58 3.33
N LEU A 56 -10.63 -0.94 3.22
CA LEU A 56 -10.01 -1.19 1.90
C LEU A 56 -10.71 -2.31 1.14
N LYS A 57 -11.12 -3.37 1.82
CA LYS A 57 -11.85 -4.47 1.16
C LYS A 57 -13.18 -3.98 0.58
N ALA A 58 -13.89 -3.11 1.29
CA ALA A 58 -15.13 -2.52 0.80
C ALA A 58 -14.86 -1.55 -0.36
N GLU A 59 -13.92 -0.63 -0.21
CA GLU A 59 -13.54 0.34 -1.24
C GLU A 59 -13.09 -0.35 -2.54
N TYR A 60 -12.19 -1.34 -2.43
CA TYR A 60 -11.62 -2.04 -3.59
C TYR A 60 -12.67 -2.87 -4.31
N LYS A 61 -13.67 -3.40 -3.58
CA LYS A 61 -14.81 -4.08 -4.19
C LYS A 61 -15.57 -3.15 -5.16
N TYR A 62 -15.83 -1.90 -4.76
CA TYR A 62 -16.50 -0.94 -5.64
C TYR A 62 -15.58 -0.46 -6.77
N MET A 63 -14.29 -0.25 -6.48
CA MET A 63 -13.31 0.17 -7.47
C MET A 63 -13.14 -0.85 -8.61
N VAL A 64 -13.22 -2.16 -8.34
CA VAL A 64 -13.19 -3.19 -9.40
C VAL A 64 -14.31 -3.02 -10.41
N TYR A 65 -15.54 -2.71 -9.97
CA TYR A 65 -16.65 -2.47 -10.90
C TYR A 65 -16.42 -1.21 -11.74
N PHE A 66 -15.94 -0.13 -11.11
CA PHE A 66 -15.59 1.09 -11.83
C PHE A 66 -14.49 0.85 -12.87
N MET A 67 -13.42 0.15 -12.50
CA MET A 67 -12.31 -0.19 -13.40
C MET A 67 -12.78 -1.02 -14.60
N ALA A 68 -13.64 -2.02 -14.38
CA ALA A 68 -14.17 -2.84 -15.47
C ALA A 68 -15.03 -2.00 -16.44
N GLY A 69 -15.94 -1.19 -15.90
CA GLY A 69 -16.80 -0.31 -16.72
C GLY A 69 -16.00 0.74 -17.49
N PHE A 70 -15.05 1.40 -16.83
CA PHE A 70 -14.22 2.42 -17.46
C PHE A 70 -13.23 1.82 -18.46
N GLY A 71 -12.72 0.61 -18.20
CA GLY A 71 -11.89 -0.14 -19.15
C GLY A 71 -12.64 -0.50 -20.44
N ILE A 72 -13.91 -0.92 -20.34
CA ILE A 72 -14.77 -1.14 -21.51
C ILE A 72 -15.00 0.18 -22.26
N LEU A 73 -15.27 1.26 -21.54
CA LEU A 73 -15.45 2.58 -22.14
C LEU A 73 -14.21 3.00 -22.94
N ILE A 74 -13.02 2.88 -22.35
CA ILE A 74 -11.75 3.16 -23.05
C ILE A 74 -11.61 2.29 -24.30
N ALA A 75 -11.87 0.99 -24.17
CA ALA A 75 -11.71 0.05 -25.29
C ALA A 75 -12.61 0.39 -26.48
N LEU A 76 -13.80 0.94 -26.25
CA LEU A 76 -14.77 1.28 -27.30
C LEU A 76 -14.61 2.69 -27.86
N LEU A 77 -14.08 3.64 -27.08
CA LEU A 77 -14.15 5.08 -27.42
C LEU A 77 -12.83 5.67 -27.88
N ILE A 78 -11.70 5.01 -27.63
CA ILE A 78 -10.35 5.54 -27.93
C ILE A 78 -9.80 5.06 -29.28
N ASP A 79 -10.46 4.10 -29.94
CA ASP A 79 -9.95 3.55 -31.20
C ASP A 79 -9.94 4.61 -32.32
N ASP A 80 -8.79 4.83 -32.96
CA ASP A 80 -8.61 5.83 -34.02
C ASP A 80 -8.91 5.23 -35.41
N PRO A 81 -9.86 5.81 -36.17
CA PRO A 81 -10.15 5.38 -37.55
C PRO A 81 -8.99 5.51 -38.54
N HIS A 82 -7.96 6.31 -38.24
CA HIS A 82 -6.82 6.56 -39.15
C HIS A 82 -5.75 5.47 -39.12
N THR A 83 -5.84 4.53 -38.17
CA THR A 83 -4.88 3.43 -37.99
C THR A 83 -5.61 2.09 -37.87
N PRO A 84 -6.23 1.60 -38.97
CA PRO A 84 -7.11 0.43 -38.93
C PRO A 84 -6.42 -0.90 -38.59
N ASP A 85 -5.09 -0.97 -38.69
CA ASP A 85 -4.31 -2.18 -38.39
C ASP A 85 -3.94 -2.33 -36.91
N VAL A 86 -4.19 -1.31 -36.07
CA VAL A 86 -3.87 -1.31 -34.64
C VAL A 86 -5.11 -1.04 -33.78
N ASN A 87 -5.40 -1.95 -32.85
CA ASN A 87 -6.49 -1.80 -31.88
C ASN A 87 -6.03 -0.93 -30.70
N GLU A 88 -5.88 0.38 -30.91
CA GLU A 88 -5.39 1.33 -29.90
C GLU A 88 -6.28 1.38 -28.65
N GLY A 89 -7.60 1.28 -28.84
CA GLY A 89 -8.55 1.24 -27.73
C GLY A 89 -8.28 0.06 -26.79
N LEU A 90 -8.01 -1.12 -27.34
CA LEU A 90 -7.74 -2.32 -26.55
C LEU A 90 -6.41 -2.23 -25.80
N TYR A 91 -5.34 -1.78 -26.46
CA TYR A 91 -4.04 -1.61 -25.79
C TYR A 91 -4.11 -0.59 -24.65
N THR A 92 -4.81 0.53 -24.88
CA THR A 92 -5.00 1.58 -23.87
C THR A 92 -5.79 1.05 -22.68
N ALA A 93 -6.86 0.28 -22.91
CA ALA A 93 -7.64 -0.35 -21.86
C ALA A 93 -6.82 -1.33 -21.02
N ILE A 94 -5.96 -2.14 -21.65
CA ILE A 94 -5.06 -3.07 -20.95
C ILE A 94 -4.05 -2.29 -20.09
N SER A 95 -3.42 -1.24 -20.64
CA SER A 95 -2.49 -0.39 -19.88
C SER A 95 -3.17 0.30 -18.69
N PHE A 96 -4.40 0.79 -18.87
CA PHE A 96 -5.22 1.36 -17.80
C PHE A 96 -5.46 0.34 -16.67
N LEU A 97 -5.95 -0.87 -17.00
CA LEU A 97 -6.24 -1.90 -16.00
C LEU A 97 -4.97 -2.33 -15.24
N LEU A 98 -3.85 -2.47 -15.94
CA LEU A 98 -2.56 -2.79 -15.32
C LEU A 98 -2.12 -1.68 -14.35
N GLY A 99 -2.27 -0.41 -14.74
CA GLY A 99 -2.01 0.73 -13.86
C GLY A 99 -2.91 0.75 -12.62
N CYS A 100 -4.20 0.46 -12.79
CA CYS A 100 -5.13 0.37 -11.66
C CYS A 100 -4.76 -0.74 -10.68
N VAL A 101 -4.38 -1.93 -11.17
CA VAL A 101 -3.95 -3.04 -10.30
C VAL A 101 -2.71 -2.63 -9.49
N ILE A 102 -1.71 -2.01 -10.13
CA ILE A 102 -0.51 -1.53 -9.43
C ILE A 102 -0.86 -0.45 -8.39
N SER A 103 -1.78 0.46 -8.71
CA SER A 103 -2.25 1.50 -7.79
C SER A 103 -2.91 0.92 -6.54
N ILE A 104 -3.81 -0.05 -6.73
CA ILE A 104 -4.50 -0.78 -5.65
C ILE A 104 -3.48 -1.52 -4.77
N LEU A 105 -2.52 -2.21 -5.37
CA LEU A 105 -1.47 -2.90 -4.63
C LEU A 105 -0.62 -1.93 -3.81
N SER A 106 -0.27 -0.77 -4.37
CA SER A 106 0.46 0.29 -3.67
C SER A 106 -0.30 0.79 -2.44
N GLY A 107 -1.59 1.11 -2.61
CA GLY A 107 -2.45 1.55 -1.50
C GLY A 107 -2.58 0.50 -0.39
N PHE A 108 -2.72 -0.77 -0.77
CA PHE A 108 -2.79 -1.88 0.17
C PHE A 108 -1.50 -2.02 0.99
N ILE A 109 -0.34 -1.99 0.34
CA ILE A 109 0.97 -2.09 1.00
C ILE A 109 1.18 -0.90 1.93
N GLY A 110 0.87 0.32 1.47
CA GLY A 110 0.99 1.53 2.27
C GLY A 110 0.14 1.45 3.55
N MET A 111 -1.12 1.03 3.44
CA MET A 111 -1.99 0.89 4.61
C MET A 111 -1.51 -0.20 5.58
N ARG A 112 -0.98 -1.31 5.06
CA ARG A 112 -0.37 -2.35 5.90
C ARG A 112 0.83 -1.82 6.69
N ILE A 113 1.71 -1.06 6.06
CA ILE A 113 2.88 -0.48 6.74
C ILE A 113 2.44 0.55 7.78
N ALA A 114 1.50 1.44 7.44
CA ALA A 114 1.00 2.45 8.36
C ALA A 114 0.33 1.83 9.61
N THR A 115 -0.49 0.80 9.41
CA THR A 115 -1.15 0.10 10.52
C THR A 115 -0.18 -0.71 11.39
N ILE A 116 0.95 -1.16 10.84
CA ILE A 116 2.04 -1.82 11.60
C ILE A 116 2.87 -0.80 12.38
N GLY A 117 3.16 0.36 11.78
CA GLY A 117 4.01 1.40 12.37
C GLY A 117 3.34 2.14 13.54
N ASN A 118 2.03 2.42 13.45
CA ASN A 118 1.33 3.33 14.38
C ASN A 118 1.61 3.08 15.89
N ALA A 119 1.44 1.85 16.36
CA ALA A 119 1.60 1.48 17.75
C ALA A 119 3.08 1.41 18.14
N ARG A 120 3.95 1.03 17.21
CA ARG A 120 5.41 1.00 17.42
C ARG A 120 5.97 2.41 17.58
N THR A 121 5.49 3.36 16.80
CA THR A 121 5.80 4.79 16.96
C THR A 121 5.34 5.29 18.33
N THR A 122 4.16 4.87 18.79
CA THR A 122 3.64 5.23 20.11
C THR A 122 4.52 4.68 21.24
N THR A 123 4.97 3.41 21.15
CA THR A 123 5.89 2.85 22.15
C THR A 123 7.27 3.51 22.10
N ALA A 124 7.78 3.85 20.92
CA ALA A 124 9.05 4.54 20.76
C ALA A 124 9.02 5.96 21.36
N ALA A 125 7.87 6.64 21.29
CA ALA A 125 7.67 7.96 21.89
C ALA A 125 7.80 7.97 23.42
N LYS A 126 7.68 6.82 24.10
CA LYS A 126 7.96 6.71 25.54
C LYS A 126 9.44 6.91 25.87
N ASN A 127 10.35 6.64 24.92
CA ASN A 127 11.79 6.85 25.10
C ASN A 127 12.18 8.28 24.73
N SER A 128 11.84 8.72 23.51
CA SER A 128 12.12 10.08 23.05
C SER A 128 11.31 10.43 21.80
N ILE A 129 11.18 11.74 21.53
CA ILE A 129 10.59 12.25 20.28
C ILE A 129 11.43 11.82 19.06
N ALA A 130 12.76 11.80 19.21
CA ALA A 130 13.65 11.40 18.13
C ALA A 130 13.42 9.92 17.74
N ASP A 131 13.30 9.03 18.72
CA ASP A 131 13.03 7.61 18.46
C ASP A 131 11.67 7.40 17.80
N ALA A 132 10.64 8.13 18.23
CA ALA A 132 9.34 8.10 17.58
C ALA A 132 9.42 8.53 16.11
N PHE A 133 10.15 9.62 15.83
CA PHE A 133 10.33 10.13 14.48
C PHE A 133 11.07 9.15 13.56
N TYR A 134 12.06 8.41 14.07
CA TYR A 134 12.76 7.39 13.27
C TYR A 134 11.92 6.16 12.94
N VAL A 135 10.88 5.88 13.72
CA VAL A 135 9.99 4.73 13.52
C VAL A 135 8.79 5.09 12.62
N ALA A 136 8.34 6.35 12.68
CA ALA A 136 7.28 6.89 11.84
C ALA A 136 7.70 6.95 10.36
#